data_AF-A0A961CKD2-F1
#
_entry.id   AF-A0A961CKD2-F1
#
_cell.length_a   1.000
_cell.length_b   1.000
_cell.length_c   1.000
_cell.angle_alpha   90.00
_cell.angle_beta   90.00
_cell.angle_gamma   90.00
#
_symmetry.space_group_name_H-M   'P 1'
#
loop_
_entity.id
_entity.type
_entity.pdbx_description
1 polymer ?
#
loop_
_entity_poly.entity_id
_entity_poly.type
_entity_poly.pdbx_seq_one_letter_code
_entity_poly.pdbx_strand_id
1 'polypeptide(L)'
;MSQSQQLERSALEGKDRDELHTIATALGGKPTARAAKAKLIDMILELTGVTAAEPTPEPEPEPEPEPVAEAEAAPEPKPKPRQRAERNRSTKP
;
A
#
# COMPACT_ATOMS: atom_id res chain seq x y z
N MET A 1 2.16 32.47 7.80
CA MET A 1 3.25 31.73 8.44
C MET A 1 4.04 32.68 9.32
N SER A 2 4.24 32.36 10.61
CA SER A 2 5.07 33.15 11.53
C SER A 2 6.56 32.88 11.28
N GLN A 3 7.44 33.84 11.63
CA GLN A 3 8.89 33.68 11.49
C GLN A 3 9.41 32.40 12.19
N SER A 4 8.85 32.05 13.35
CA SER A 4 9.22 30.83 14.09
C SER A 4 8.94 29.56 13.29
N GLN A 5 7.76 29.46 12.66
CA GLN A 5 7.41 28.31 11.83
C GLN A 5 8.39 28.16 10.66
N GLN A 6 8.85 29.28 10.08
CA GLN A 6 9.76 29.24 8.95
C GLN A 6 11.14 28.70 9.34
N LEU A 7 11.63 29.06 10.52
CA LEU A 7 12.87 28.51 11.09
C LEU A 7 12.73 27.02 11.40
N GLU A 8 11.62 26.62 12.00
CA GLU A 8 11.32 25.22 12.30
C GLU A 8 11.20 24.38 11.03
N ARG A 9 10.56 24.92 9.99
CA ARG A 9 10.46 24.27 8.68
C ARG A 9 11.84 24.06 8.06
N SER A 10 12.70 25.08 8.05
CA SER A 10 14.08 24.93 7.57
C SER A 10 14.89 23.92 8.37
N ALA A 11 14.68 23.83 9.69
CA ALA A 11 15.33 22.82 10.52
C ALA A 11 14.84 21.39 10.20
N LEU A 12 13.57 21.21 9.85
CA LEU A 12 13.01 19.92 9.43
C LEU A 12 13.41 19.56 7.99
N GLU A 13 13.56 20.54 7.10
CA GLU A 13 14.03 20.34 5.73
C GLU A 13 15.45 19.78 5.67
N GLY A 14 16.29 20.04 6.69
CA GLY A 14 17.63 19.49 6.84
C GLY A 14 17.71 18.03 7.32
N LYS A 15 16.62 17.45 7.84
CA LYS A 15 16.56 16.06 8.34
C LYS A 15 16.27 15.06 7.23
N ASP A 16 16.54 13.78 7.47
CA ASP A 16 16.19 12.71 6.54
C ASP A 16 14.70 12.35 6.58
N ARG A 17 14.21 11.73 5.50
CA ARG A 17 12.80 11.32 5.40
C ARG A 17 12.41 10.35 6.53
N ASP A 18 13.29 9.41 6.86
CA ASP A 18 13.04 8.39 7.88
C ASP A 18 13.09 8.97 9.29
N GLU A 19 13.95 9.98 9.51
CA GLU A 19 13.96 10.75 10.76
C GLU A 19 12.65 11.55 10.93
N LEU A 20 12.17 12.20 9.87
CA LEU A 20 10.89 12.90 9.89
C LEU A 20 9.73 11.93 10.17
N HIS A 21 9.76 10.73 9.58
CA HIS A 21 8.77 9.68 9.85
C HIS A 21 8.77 9.25 11.33
N THR A 22 9.97 9.08 11.90
CA THR A 22 10.16 8.74 13.31
C THR A 22 9.65 9.84 14.24
N ILE A 23 9.96 11.10 13.96
CA ILE A 23 9.51 12.25 14.76
C ILE A 23 7.98 12.34 14.72
N ALA A 24 7.38 12.28 13.52
CA ALA A 24 5.93 12.32 13.38
C ALA A 24 5.26 11.18 14.16
N THR A 25 5.81 9.97 14.11
CA THR A 25 5.31 8.82 14.88
C THR A 25 5.46 9.04 16.39
N ALA A 26 6.58 9.58 16.86
CA ALA A 26 6.82 9.87 18.27
C ALA A 26 5.88 10.97 18.81
N LEU A 27 5.45 11.90 17.95
CA LEU A 27 4.44 12.91 18.26
C LEU A 27 3.00 12.37 18.20
N GLY A 28 2.80 11.10 17.85
CA GLY A 28 1.49 10.46 17.74
C GLY A 28 0.85 10.53 16.34
N GLY A 29 1.57 11.04 15.35
CA GLY A 29 1.20 11.00 13.94
C GLY A 29 1.32 9.60 13.34
N LYS A 30 0.62 9.38 12.22
CA LYS A 30 0.64 8.11 11.48
C LYS A 30 1.04 8.35 10.02
N PRO A 31 2.26 8.81 9.73
CA PRO A 31 2.71 9.03 8.37
C PRO A 31 2.75 7.73 7.57
N THR A 32 2.26 7.77 6.32
CA THR A 32 2.37 6.61 5.42
C THR A 32 3.83 6.38 5.01
N ALA A 33 4.24 5.13 4.82
CA ALA A 33 5.64 4.78 4.51
C ALA A 33 6.16 5.40 3.19
N ARG A 34 5.24 5.85 2.30
CA ARG A 34 5.56 6.54 1.04
C ARG A 34 5.26 8.04 1.07
N ALA A 35 4.96 8.62 2.24
CA ALA A 35 4.68 10.03 2.36
C ALA A 35 5.85 10.87 1.82
N ALA A 36 5.50 11.92 1.07
CA ALA A 36 6.47 12.90 0.59
C ALA A 36 7.12 13.62 1.77
N LYS A 37 8.40 13.98 1.65
CA LYS A 37 9.15 14.70 2.69
C LYS A 37 8.42 15.97 3.15
N ALA A 38 7.92 16.76 2.20
CA ALA A 38 7.14 17.97 2.49
C ALA A 38 5.90 17.66 3.35
N LYS A 39 5.15 16.60 3.00
CA LYS A 39 3.96 16.18 3.74
C LYS A 39 4.28 15.72 5.17
N LEU A 40 5.46 15.11 5.39
CA LEU A 40 5.93 14.77 6.74
C LEU A 40 6.26 16.02 7.56
N ILE A 41 6.90 17.03 6.93
CA ILE A 41 7.25 18.30 7.58
C ILE A 41 5.98 19.04 7.99
N ASP A 42 5.01 19.15 7.08
CA ASP A 42 3.73 19.83 7.33
C ASP A 42 2.99 19.13 8.49
N MET A 43 2.91 17.79 8.48
CA MET A 43 2.31 17.01 9.57
C MET A 43 2.99 17.23 10.92
N ILE A 44 4.33 17.32 10.96
CA ILE A 44 5.05 17.59 12.21
C ILE A 44 4.71 18.98 12.74
N LEU A 45 4.68 20.00 11.87
CA LEU A 45 4.34 21.38 12.25
C LEU A 45 2.88 21.48 12.76
N GLU A 46 1.98 20.67 12.21
CA GLU A 46 0.61 20.53 12.69
C GLU A 46 0.57 19.90 14.09
N LEU A 47 1.26 18.78 14.29
CA LEU A 47 1.29 18.04 15.57
C LEU A 47 1.98 18.80 16.70
N THR A 48 2.98 19.63 16.40
CA THR A 48 3.65 20.49 17.40
C THR A 48 2.81 21.71 17.78
N GLY A 49 1.62 21.88 17.20
CA GLY A 49 0.70 22.97 17.54
C GLY A 49 1.14 24.32 17.00
N VAL A 50 2.04 24.35 16.02
CA VAL A 50 2.45 25.59 15.32
C VAL A 50 1.35 26.04 14.35
N THR A 51 0.45 25.14 13.98
CA THR A 51 -0.84 25.46 13.36
C THR A 51 -1.95 24.97 14.30
N ALA A 52 -2.81 25.88 14.77
CA ALA A 52 -3.94 25.53 15.61
C ALA A 52 -4.77 24.41 14.95
N ALA A 53 -5.03 23.35 15.72
CA ALA A 53 -5.64 22.11 15.27
C ALA A 53 -7.01 22.31 14.63
N GLU A 54 -7.17 21.84 13.39
CA GLU A 54 -8.43 21.26 12.94
C GLU A 54 -8.26 19.74 12.88
N PRO A 55 -9.25 18.94 13.32
CA PRO A 55 -9.18 17.50 13.22
C PRO A 55 -9.30 17.08 11.74
N THR A 56 -8.18 16.74 11.12
CA THR A 56 -8.17 16.14 9.79
C THR A 56 -8.79 14.74 9.87
N PRO A 57 -9.80 14.40 9.04
CA PRO A 57 -10.52 13.13 9.13
C PRO A 57 -9.60 11.94 8.90
N GLU A 58 -9.91 10.86 9.61
CA GLU A 58 -9.29 9.54 9.56
C GLU A 58 -9.10 9.08 8.10
N PRO A 59 -7.91 8.57 7.70
CA PRO A 59 -7.73 8.00 6.38
C PRO A 59 -8.63 6.76 6.26
N GLU A 60 -9.54 6.76 5.30
CA GLU A 60 -10.23 5.56 4.85
C GLU A 60 -9.17 4.47 4.57
N PRO A 61 -9.37 3.23 5.03
CA PRO A 61 -8.42 2.15 4.77
C PRO A 61 -8.30 1.93 3.26
N GLU A 62 -7.10 2.15 2.71
CA GLU A 62 -6.75 1.63 1.38
C GLU A 62 -6.95 0.10 1.38
N PRO A 63 -7.55 -0.47 0.32
CA PRO A 63 -7.80 -1.90 0.25
C PRO A 63 -6.49 -2.68 0.37
N GLU A 64 -6.55 -3.76 1.14
CA GLU A 64 -5.46 -4.68 1.48
C GLU A 64 -4.61 -5.06 0.26
N PRO A 65 -3.28 -5.15 0.38
CA PRO A 65 -2.46 -5.78 -0.64
C PRO A 65 -2.80 -7.27 -0.66
N GLU A 66 -3.35 -7.77 -1.76
CA GLU A 66 -3.50 -9.20 -2.00
C GLU A 66 -2.13 -9.89 -1.85
N PRO A 67 -1.96 -10.80 -0.88
CA PRO A 67 -0.70 -11.47 -0.68
C PRO A 67 -0.57 -12.65 -1.67
N VAL A 68 0.53 -12.58 -2.40
CA VAL A 68 1.44 -13.65 -2.87
C VAL A 68 0.92 -14.73 -3.82
N ALA A 69 1.71 -14.84 -4.88
CA ALA A 69 1.78 -15.96 -5.80
C ALA A 69 2.16 -17.29 -5.13
N GLU A 70 1.88 -18.36 -5.89
CA GLU A 70 2.69 -19.58 -5.99
C GLU A 70 2.35 -20.73 -5.02
N ALA A 71 1.58 -21.72 -5.50
CA ALA A 71 2.07 -23.09 -5.75
C ALA A 71 0.91 -24.10 -5.95
N GLU A 72 1.06 -24.87 -7.03
CA GLU A 72 0.65 -26.27 -7.22
C GLU A 72 -0.80 -26.74 -7.00
N ALA A 73 -1.25 -27.48 -8.02
CA ALA A 73 -1.91 -28.79 -7.97
C ALA A 73 -3.28 -28.88 -8.65
N ALA A 74 -3.32 -29.85 -9.58
CA ALA A 74 -4.49 -30.59 -10.07
C ALA A 74 -5.41 -29.90 -11.09
N PRO A 75 -5.18 -30.09 -12.40
CA PRO A 75 -6.29 -30.24 -13.31
C PRO A 75 -6.86 -31.65 -13.17
N GLU A 76 -8.18 -31.78 -13.02
CA GLU A 76 -9.07 -32.87 -13.51
C GLU A 76 -10.22 -33.20 -12.53
N PRO A 77 -11.31 -33.85 -12.98
CA PRO A 77 -12.06 -33.63 -14.23
C PRO A 77 -13.58 -33.76 -13.99
N LYS A 78 -14.46 -33.14 -14.80
CA LYS A 78 -15.86 -33.61 -14.91
C LYS A 78 -16.44 -33.51 -16.34
N PRO A 79 -17.32 -34.44 -16.72
CA PRO A 79 -17.28 -35.09 -18.03
C PRO A 79 -18.49 -34.75 -18.90
N LYS A 80 -18.42 -35.02 -20.21
CA LYS A 80 -19.61 -35.24 -21.05
C LYS A 80 -19.46 -36.49 -21.93
N PRO A 81 -20.51 -37.33 -22.05
CA PRO A 81 -20.42 -38.69 -22.56
C PRO A 81 -20.73 -38.80 -24.07
N ARG A 82 -20.39 -39.97 -24.64
CA ARG A 82 -20.83 -40.52 -25.94
C ARG A 82 -20.33 -39.73 -27.16
N GLN A 83 -19.46 -40.29 -27.99
CA GLN A 83 -19.87 -41.37 -28.88
C GLN A 83 -18.92 -42.57 -28.86
N ARG A 84 -19.58 -43.70 -28.65
CA ARG A 84 -19.13 -45.07 -28.70
C ARG A 84 -18.75 -45.42 -30.14
N ALA A 85 -17.53 -45.93 -30.30
CA ALA A 85 -17.14 -46.96 -31.26
C ALA A 85 -17.20 -46.56 -32.75
N GLU A 86 -16.33 -47.04 -33.64
CA GLU A 86 -15.56 -48.26 -33.59
C GLU A 86 -14.35 -48.07 -34.51
N ARG A 87 -13.23 -48.56 -34.02
CA ARG A 87 -11.93 -48.50 -34.66
C ARG A 87 -11.70 -49.85 -35.37
N ASN A 88 -11.22 -49.79 -36.61
CA ASN A 88 -10.59 -50.88 -37.38
C ASN A 88 -11.58 -51.87 -38.05
N ARG A 89 -11.32 -52.51 -39.19
CA ARG A 89 -10.08 -53.04 -39.80
C ARG A 89 -10.26 -53.18 -41.32
N SER A 90 -9.16 -53.12 -42.06
CA SER A 90 -9.03 -53.66 -43.42
C SER A 90 -9.66 -55.05 -43.57
N THR A 91 -10.29 -55.35 -44.72
CA THR A 91 -9.92 -56.44 -45.66
C THR A 91 -10.96 -56.63 -46.77
N LYS A 92 -10.46 -56.92 -47.96
CA LYS A 92 -11.08 -57.13 -49.27
C LYS A 92 -11.74 -58.52 -49.41
N PRO A 93 -12.65 -58.71 -50.38
CA PRO A 93 -12.43 -59.76 -51.39
C PRO A 93 -12.33 -59.20 -52.82
#